data_AF-A0A1Y2ER73-F1
#
_entry.id   AF-A0A1Y2ER73-F1
#
_cell.length_a   1.000
_cell.length_b   1.000
_cell.length_c   1.000
_cell.angle_alpha   90.00
_cell.angle_beta   90.00
_cell.angle_gamma   90.00
#
_symmetry.space_group_name_H-M   'P 1'
#
loop_
_entity.id
_entity.type
_entity.pdbx_description
1 polymer ?
#
loop_
_entity_poly.entity_id
_entity_poly.type
_entity_poly.pdbx_seq_one_letter_code
_entity_poly.pdbx_strand_id
1 'polypeptide(L)'
;MLFRNGIIIFFQYISILLISIKCSQINSREELIEYISKKEEVLNIQNEITIEDSSIININSKKISILGSSKNSVIKFVNNNLTNMIFQEDCNKIEIKNIKIEGNFKFINNKNIIFDNVLYNGYFISKNENPSINSTLQILDSEFKLSNQDNGYEIYNYNLDINNSQFYGNDHYNLYLMKYINQKDNFKYLTINGTLFSGNYYNTGFYGKYSEVTITHSKFEKFYSGRALNSGGALNLESTNNIIKSIEFEDNYSESSGGSLYLKCSPNTEIRIISFKNTTSTESVFFN
;
A
#
# COMPACT_ATOMS: atom_id res chain seq x y z
N MET A 1 54.26 4.47 19.48
CA MET A 1 53.28 5.56 19.72
C MET A 1 52.15 5.57 18.69
N LEU A 2 52.43 5.36 17.39
CA LEU A 2 51.42 5.34 16.31
C LEU A 2 50.32 4.27 16.46
N PHE A 3 50.64 3.06 16.92
CA PHE A 3 49.65 1.97 17.10
C PHE A 3 48.58 2.28 18.16
N ARG A 4 48.95 3.05 19.19
CA ARG A 4 48.05 3.37 20.31
C ARG A 4 46.99 4.41 19.92
N ASN A 5 47.36 5.33 19.02
CA ASN A 5 46.43 6.35 18.51
C ASN A 5 45.42 5.77 17.51
N GLY A 6 45.80 4.75 16.72
CA GLY A 6 44.89 4.09 15.80
C GLY A 6 43.74 3.34 16.49
N ILE A 7 44.02 2.67 17.62
CA ILE A 7 43.01 1.96 18.41
C ILE A 7 41.99 2.95 19.01
N ILE A 8 42.44 4.10 19.50
CA ILE A 8 41.54 5.11 20.10
C ILE A 8 40.61 5.71 19.02
N ILE A 9 41.12 5.99 17.82
CA ILE A 9 40.31 6.49 16.69
C ILE A 9 39.30 5.42 16.25
N PHE A 10 39.69 4.15 16.20
CA PHE A 10 38.79 3.04 15.86
C PHE A 10 37.66 2.86 16.88
N PHE A 11 37.96 2.92 18.19
CA PHE A 11 36.93 2.86 19.23
C PHE A 11 36.03 4.10 19.24
N GLN A 12 36.54 5.29 18.95
CA GLN A 12 35.71 6.47 18.75
C GLN A 12 34.78 6.30 17.54
N TYR A 13 35.28 5.77 16.42
CA TYR A 13 34.48 5.51 15.23
C TYR A 13 33.39 4.45 15.48
N ILE A 14 33.70 3.36 16.20
CA ILE A 14 32.72 2.37 16.63
C ILE A 14 31.71 2.97 17.61
N SER A 15 32.13 3.83 18.54
CA SER A 15 31.21 4.47 19.48
C SER A 15 30.25 5.46 18.80
N ILE A 16 30.69 6.10 17.70
CA ILE A 16 29.85 6.95 16.84
C ILE A 16 28.90 6.08 15.98
N LEU A 17 29.32 4.89 15.56
CA LEU A 17 28.45 3.91 14.91
C LEU A 17 27.45 3.25 15.89
N LEU A 18 27.81 3.20 17.17
CA LEU A 18 26.96 2.77 18.29
C LEU A 18 26.18 3.94 18.90
N ILE A 19 26.03 5.08 18.20
CA ILE A 19 24.95 6.02 18.53
C ILE A 19 23.68 5.17 18.49
N SER A 20 23.23 4.81 19.70
CA SER A 20 22.18 3.87 19.92
C SER A 20 20.97 4.44 19.21
N ILE A 21 20.57 3.84 18.09
CA ILE A 21 19.20 3.99 17.64
C ILE A 21 18.40 3.47 18.83
N LYS A 22 17.82 4.40 19.61
CA LYS A 22 16.97 4.04 20.73
C LYS A 22 15.80 3.29 20.11
N CYS A 23 15.88 1.98 20.26
CA CYS A 23 14.95 1.04 19.68
C CYS A 23 14.16 0.49 20.85
N SER A 24 12.89 0.89 20.95
CA SER A 24 12.00 0.42 21.99
C SER A 24 11.56 -0.99 21.65
N GLN A 25 11.95 -1.95 22.48
CA GLN A 25 11.48 -3.33 22.38
C GLN A 25 10.06 -3.39 22.92
N ILE A 26 9.12 -3.95 22.15
CA ILE A 26 7.70 -3.97 22.49
C ILE A 26 7.22 -5.42 22.57
N ASN A 27 6.77 -5.80 23.75
CA ASN A 27 6.28 -7.12 24.09
C ASN A 27 4.81 -7.14 24.49
N SER A 28 4.22 -5.97 24.77
CA SER A 28 2.83 -5.84 25.22
C SER A 28 2.10 -4.68 24.55
N ARG A 29 0.78 -4.68 24.68
CA ARG A 29 -0.09 -3.58 24.26
C ARG A 29 0.26 -2.31 25.02
N GLU A 30 0.46 -2.39 26.33
CA GLU A 30 0.72 -1.24 27.20
C GLU A 30 2.01 -0.53 26.78
N GLU A 31 3.07 -1.29 26.50
CA GLU A 31 4.34 -0.77 25.98
C GLU A 31 4.16 -0.08 24.62
N LEU A 32 3.36 -0.68 23.72
CA LEU A 32 3.06 -0.08 22.41
C LEU A 32 2.42 1.30 22.56
N ILE A 33 1.37 1.40 23.37
CA ILE A 33 0.65 2.66 23.61
C ILE A 33 1.54 3.68 24.31
N GLU A 34 2.32 3.25 25.29
CA GLU A 34 3.23 4.10 26.04
C GLU A 34 4.29 4.72 25.11
N TYR A 35 4.95 3.90 24.29
CA TYR A 35 6.03 4.37 23.41
C TYR A 35 5.53 5.23 22.24
N ILE A 36 4.34 4.94 21.70
CA ILE A 36 3.67 5.84 20.74
C ILE A 36 3.38 7.20 21.39
N SER A 37 2.87 7.20 22.63
CA SER A 37 2.55 8.44 23.36
C SER A 37 3.81 9.27 23.66
N LYS A 38 4.93 8.60 23.93
CA LYS A 38 6.26 9.23 24.07
C LYS A 38 6.90 9.67 22.75
N LYS A 39 6.26 9.37 21.61
CA LYS A 39 6.74 9.67 20.26
C LYS A 39 8.09 9.01 19.95
N GLU A 40 8.31 7.81 20.46
CA GLU A 40 9.49 7.01 20.10
C GLU A 40 9.52 6.76 18.59
N GLU A 41 10.69 6.92 17.98
CA GLU A 41 10.83 6.85 16.52
C GLU A 41 10.93 5.42 16.01
N VAL A 42 11.39 4.47 16.84
CA VAL A 42 11.61 3.07 16.42
C VAL A 42 10.98 2.12 17.42
N LEU A 43 9.94 1.44 16.98
CA LEU A 43 9.15 0.46 17.71
C LEU A 43 9.47 -0.94 17.17
N ASN A 44 10.08 -1.79 17.99
CA ASN A 44 10.51 -3.13 17.58
C ASN A 44 9.65 -4.20 18.25
N ILE A 45 8.71 -4.74 17.50
CA ILE A 45 7.68 -5.68 17.93
C ILE A 45 8.28 -7.07 18.04
N GLN A 46 8.36 -7.60 19.26
CA GLN A 46 9.00 -8.89 19.51
C GLN A 46 8.09 -10.08 19.23
N ASN A 47 6.85 -9.97 19.67
CA ASN A 47 5.86 -11.05 19.66
C ASN A 47 4.52 -10.53 19.13
N GLU A 48 3.50 -11.39 19.12
CA GLU A 48 2.13 -10.96 18.86
C GLU A 48 1.63 -10.01 19.95
N ILE A 49 1.16 -8.83 19.55
CA ILE A 49 0.49 -7.85 20.38
C ILE A 49 -0.97 -7.79 19.94
N THR A 50 -1.87 -8.18 20.84
CA THR A 50 -3.31 -8.09 20.62
C THR A 50 -3.88 -6.83 21.28
N ILE A 51 -4.66 -6.06 20.52
CA ILE A 51 -5.33 -4.83 20.95
C ILE A 51 -6.83 -5.10 20.89
N GLU A 52 -7.43 -5.30 22.07
CA GLU A 52 -8.83 -5.72 22.19
C GLU A 52 -9.82 -4.56 22.17
N ASP A 53 -9.40 -3.38 22.61
CA ASP A 53 -10.26 -2.21 22.63
C ASP A 53 -10.49 -1.64 21.22
N SER A 54 -11.57 -0.88 21.08
CA SER A 54 -11.91 -0.17 19.84
C SER A 54 -11.28 1.22 19.76
N SER A 55 -10.27 1.52 20.59
CA SER A 55 -9.67 2.85 20.61
C SER A 55 -8.78 3.07 19.40
N ILE A 56 -8.82 4.29 18.88
CA ILE A 56 -8.00 4.69 17.75
C ILE A 56 -6.65 5.16 18.28
N ILE A 57 -5.58 4.52 17.81
CA ILE A 57 -4.21 4.91 18.15
C ILE A 57 -3.80 6.07 17.23
N ASN A 58 -3.55 7.23 17.82
CA ASN A 58 -3.10 8.42 17.08
C ASN A 58 -1.57 8.55 17.18
N ILE A 59 -0.91 8.56 16.03
CA ILE A 59 0.55 8.68 15.92
C ILE A 59 0.92 10.10 15.51
N ASN A 60 1.49 10.83 16.47
CA ASN A 60 1.87 12.25 16.35
C ASN A 60 3.40 12.46 16.29
N SER A 61 4.17 11.41 16.03
CA SER A 61 5.62 11.50 15.91
C SER A 61 6.00 12.03 14.52
N LYS A 62 7.13 12.73 14.42
CA LYS A 62 7.63 13.24 13.12
C LYS A 62 8.13 12.12 12.21
N LYS A 63 8.59 11.03 12.82
CA LYS A 63 9.07 9.82 12.18
C LYS A 63 8.66 8.63 13.04
N ILE A 64 8.32 7.52 12.40
CA ILE A 64 8.06 6.26 13.08
C ILE A 64 8.46 5.08 12.21
N SER A 65 9.09 4.09 12.83
CA SER A 65 9.41 2.81 12.23
C SER A 65 8.81 1.72 13.11
N ILE A 66 7.88 0.93 12.57
CA ILE A 66 7.28 -0.24 13.22
C ILE A 66 7.91 -1.47 12.59
N LEU A 67 8.82 -2.10 13.34
CA LEU A 67 9.67 -3.17 12.86
C LEU A 67 9.28 -4.48 13.56
N GLY A 68 9.12 -5.57 12.81
CA GLY A 68 9.08 -6.89 13.40
C GLY A 68 10.49 -7.45 13.58
N SER A 69 10.77 -8.02 14.76
CA SER A 69 12.04 -8.72 15.03
C SER A 69 12.06 -10.16 14.51
N SER A 70 10.89 -10.74 14.21
CA SER A 70 10.76 -12.13 13.80
C SER A 70 9.53 -12.38 12.92
N LYS A 71 9.40 -13.60 12.38
CA LYS A 71 8.18 -14.04 11.67
C LYS A 71 6.92 -14.05 12.54
N ASN A 72 7.08 -14.02 13.86
CA ASN A 72 5.99 -14.03 14.84
C ASN A 72 5.64 -12.61 15.33
N SER A 73 6.28 -11.58 14.80
CA SER A 73 5.95 -10.20 15.11
C SER A 73 4.62 -9.85 14.46
N VAL A 74 3.59 -9.67 15.29
CA VAL A 74 2.23 -9.39 14.84
C VAL A 74 1.66 -8.21 15.65
N ILE A 75 1.03 -7.25 14.98
CA ILE A 75 0.08 -6.34 15.64
C ILE A 75 -1.32 -6.71 15.17
N LYS A 76 -2.17 -7.11 16.11
CA LYS A 76 -3.52 -7.57 15.85
C LYS A 76 -4.54 -6.73 16.57
N PHE A 77 -5.45 -6.13 15.82
CA PHE A 77 -6.63 -5.45 16.35
C PHE A 77 -7.82 -6.39 16.29
N VAL A 78 -8.42 -6.68 17.46
CA VAL A 78 -9.60 -7.55 17.53
C VAL A 78 -10.81 -6.88 16.87
N ASN A 79 -10.97 -5.57 17.09
CA ASN A 79 -12.00 -4.78 16.43
C ASN A 79 -11.41 -4.02 15.23
N ASN A 80 -11.57 -4.58 14.03
CA ASN A 80 -11.08 -4.01 12.78
C ASN A 80 -12.23 -3.58 11.84
N ASN A 81 -13.37 -3.15 12.42
CA ASN A 81 -14.48 -2.59 11.64
C ASN A 81 -14.26 -1.12 11.25
N LEU A 82 -13.35 -0.44 11.95
CA LEU A 82 -13.00 0.95 11.73
C LEU A 82 -11.49 1.11 11.60
N THR A 83 -11.03 2.34 11.39
CA THR A 83 -9.61 2.68 11.43
C THR A 83 -9.04 2.45 12.83
N ASN A 84 -7.94 1.70 12.89
CA ASN A 84 -7.26 1.33 14.13
C ASN A 84 -6.09 2.26 14.47
N MET A 85 -5.28 2.62 13.47
CA MET A 85 -4.18 3.59 13.63
C MET A 85 -4.32 4.75 12.66
N ILE A 86 -4.13 5.98 13.17
CA ILE A 86 -4.07 7.20 12.36
C ILE A 86 -2.69 7.83 12.50
N PHE A 87 -1.98 7.92 11.39
CA PHE A 87 -0.74 8.69 11.26
C PHE A 87 -1.09 10.12 10.89
N GLN A 88 -0.82 11.05 11.80
CA GLN A 88 -1.21 12.45 11.68
C GLN A 88 -0.23 13.23 10.78
N GLU A 89 -0.64 14.43 10.34
CA GLU A 89 0.05 15.27 9.34
C GLU A 89 1.55 15.50 9.58
N ASP A 90 1.97 15.59 10.84
CA ASP A 90 3.37 15.84 11.17
C ASP A 90 4.30 14.63 10.94
N CYS A 91 3.76 13.44 10.65
CA CYS A 91 4.56 12.25 10.41
C CYS A 91 5.15 12.24 8.99
N ASN A 92 6.40 12.67 8.88
CA ASN A 92 7.08 12.84 7.60
C ASN A 92 7.65 11.52 7.06
N LYS A 93 8.02 10.58 7.93
CA LYS A 93 8.53 9.25 7.53
C LYS A 93 7.87 8.16 8.35
N ILE A 94 7.21 7.24 7.67
CA ILE A 94 6.56 6.06 8.25
C ILE A 94 7.16 4.84 7.56
N GLU A 95 7.68 3.92 8.35
CA GLU A 95 8.26 2.67 7.88
C GLU A 95 7.62 1.51 8.65
N ILE A 96 7.01 0.57 7.93
CA ILE A 96 6.41 -0.64 8.50
C ILE A 96 7.10 -1.81 7.82
N LYS A 97 7.79 -2.65 8.60
CA LYS A 97 8.71 -3.62 8.02
C LYS A 97 8.78 -4.94 8.78
N ASN A 98 8.90 -6.05 8.02
CA ASN A 98 9.10 -7.41 8.55
C ASN A 98 8.06 -7.83 9.59
N ILE A 99 6.79 -7.44 9.41
CA ILE A 99 5.75 -7.61 10.42
C ILE A 99 4.43 -8.03 9.79
N LYS A 100 3.61 -8.76 10.55
CA LYS A 100 2.22 -8.99 10.21
C LYS A 100 1.32 -7.97 10.90
N ILE A 101 0.39 -7.38 10.17
CA ILE A 101 -0.61 -6.45 10.72
C ILE A 101 -2.00 -7.03 10.43
N GLU A 102 -2.85 -7.09 11.45
CA GLU A 102 -4.29 -7.34 11.31
C GLU A 102 -5.05 -6.11 11.82
N GLY A 103 -5.44 -5.20 10.93
CA GLY A 103 -6.09 -3.93 11.28
C GLY A 103 -5.98 -2.88 10.17
N ASN A 104 -6.65 -1.75 10.37
CA ASN A 104 -6.85 -0.73 9.33
C ASN A 104 -6.12 0.57 9.64
N PHE A 105 -5.42 1.13 8.65
CA PHE A 105 -4.61 2.34 8.84
C PHE A 105 -5.14 3.54 8.06
N LYS A 106 -4.91 4.73 8.61
CA LYS A 106 -5.15 6.00 7.91
C LYS A 106 -3.92 6.88 7.98
N PHE A 107 -3.54 7.42 6.83
CA PHE A 107 -2.41 8.33 6.67
C PHE A 107 -2.94 9.69 6.21
N ILE A 108 -2.60 10.74 6.96
CA ILE A 108 -3.07 12.10 6.72
C ILE A 108 -1.84 12.96 6.41
N ASN A 109 -1.75 13.48 5.19
CA ASN A 109 -0.72 14.43 4.74
C ASN A 109 0.73 13.99 5.01
N ASN A 110 0.99 12.69 5.04
CA ASN A 110 2.32 12.14 5.29
C ASN A 110 3.20 12.26 4.04
N LYS A 111 4.52 12.39 4.22
CA LYS A 111 5.46 12.57 3.09
C LYS A 111 5.99 11.26 2.54
N ASN A 112 6.42 10.35 3.40
CA ASN A 112 7.01 9.10 2.96
C ASN A 112 6.45 7.93 3.78
N ILE A 113 5.75 7.02 3.11
CA ILE A 113 5.17 5.81 3.69
C ILE A 113 5.81 4.60 3.00
N ILE A 114 6.37 3.68 3.77
CA ILE A 114 7.02 2.47 3.25
C ILE A 114 6.45 1.25 3.97
N PHE A 115 5.92 0.32 3.18
CA PHE A 115 5.66 -1.06 3.58
C PHE A 115 6.72 -1.96 2.93
N ASP A 116 7.50 -2.67 3.73
CA ASP A 116 8.59 -3.53 3.25
C ASP A 116 8.53 -4.91 3.93
N ASN A 117 8.28 -5.96 3.15
CA ASN A 117 8.10 -7.32 3.66
C ASN A 117 7.04 -7.39 4.79
N VAL A 118 5.84 -6.88 4.48
CA VAL A 118 4.70 -6.82 5.40
C VAL A 118 3.62 -7.80 4.96
N LEU A 119 3.05 -8.54 5.90
CA LEU A 119 1.79 -9.26 5.71
C LEU A 119 0.64 -8.43 6.30
N TYR A 120 -0.12 -7.75 5.45
CA TYR A 120 -1.14 -6.79 5.86
C TYR A 120 -2.56 -7.31 5.62
N ASN A 121 -3.30 -7.57 6.70
CA ASN A 121 -4.69 -7.99 6.67
C ASN A 121 -5.58 -6.84 7.15
N GLY A 122 -6.15 -6.08 6.22
CA GLY A 122 -6.86 -4.84 6.50
C GLY A 122 -7.06 -3.98 5.27
N TYR A 123 -7.62 -2.79 5.45
CA TYR A 123 -7.61 -1.73 4.45
C TYR A 123 -6.79 -0.54 4.96
N PHE A 124 -6.30 0.29 4.05
CA PHE A 124 -5.74 1.58 4.42
C PHE A 124 -6.19 2.71 3.52
N ILE A 125 -6.23 3.91 4.08
CA ILE A 125 -6.57 5.14 3.37
C ILE A 125 -5.42 6.13 3.54
N SER A 126 -4.78 6.51 2.44
CA SER A 126 -3.73 7.51 2.42
C SER A 126 -4.18 8.75 1.66
N LYS A 127 -4.32 9.87 2.36
CA LYS A 127 -4.78 11.14 1.79
C LYS A 127 -3.73 12.22 1.97
N ASN A 128 -3.28 12.81 0.87
CA ASN A 128 -2.50 14.04 0.89
C ASN A 128 -3.34 15.17 0.28
N GLU A 129 -3.83 16.05 1.13
CA GLU A 129 -4.65 17.21 0.74
C GLU A 129 -3.78 18.35 0.21
N ASN A 130 -2.46 18.30 0.41
CA ASN A 130 -1.52 19.26 -0.14
C ASN A 130 -0.77 18.69 -1.36
N PRO A 131 -1.30 18.87 -2.58
CA PRO A 131 -0.75 18.34 -3.83
C PRO A 131 0.67 18.81 -4.15
N SER A 132 1.06 19.99 -3.61
CA SER A 132 2.39 20.57 -3.81
C SER A 132 3.49 19.81 -3.07
N ILE A 133 3.13 19.02 -2.06
CA ILE A 133 4.05 18.17 -1.35
C ILE A 133 4.36 16.94 -2.22
N ASN A 134 5.64 16.70 -2.45
CA ASN A 134 6.10 15.50 -3.10
C ASN A 134 6.05 14.32 -2.14
N SER A 135 4.86 13.73 -1.98
CA SER A 135 4.66 12.56 -1.12
C SER A 135 4.80 11.25 -1.88
N THR A 136 5.37 10.25 -1.22
CA THR A 136 5.64 8.91 -1.76
C THR A 136 5.02 7.83 -0.87
N LEU A 137 4.46 6.81 -1.51
CA LEU A 137 4.04 5.56 -0.87
C LEU A 137 4.71 4.40 -1.60
N GLN A 138 5.41 3.54 -0.86
CA GLN A 138 6.11 2.38 -1.38
C GLN A 138 5.58 1.10 -0.75
N ILE A 139 5.32 0.10 -1.57
CA ILE A 139 4.92 -1.25 -1.15
C ILE A 139 5.89 -2.25 -1.80
N LEU A 140 6.71 -2.88 -0.98
CA LEU A 140 7.83 -3.71 -1.41
C LEU A 140 7.71 -5.10 -0.79
N ASP A 141 7.87 -6.14 -1.60
CA ASP A 141 7.99 -7.52 -1.15
C ASP A 141 6.88 -7.96 -0.17
N SER A 142 5.67 -7.44 -0.33
CA SER A 142 4.61 -7.52 0.68
C SER A 142 3.36 -8.25 0.18
N GLU A 143 2.57 -8.75 1.13
CA GLU A 143 1.30 -9.43 0.88
C GLU A 143 0.16 -8.69 1.58
N PHE A 144 -0.86 -8.29 0.82
CA PHE A 144 -1.99 -7.50 1.28
C PHE A 144 -3.30 -8.27 1.07
N LYS A 145 -4.08 -8.47 2.12
CA LYS A 145 -5.40 -9.09 2.09
C LYS A 145 -6.43 -8.10 2.59
N LEU A 146 -7.44 -7.84 1.77
CA LEU A 146 -8.48 -6.91 2.13
C LEU A 146 -9.34 -7.49 3.26
N SER A 147 -9.58 -6.70 4.31
CA SER A 147 -10.53 -7.09 5.36
C SER A 147 -11.94 -7.19 4.79
N ASN A 148 -12.85 -7.91 5.46
CA ASN A 148 -14.27 -8.03 5.05
C ASN A 148 -15.09 -6.75 5.32
N GLN A 149 -14.58 -5.59 4.92
CA GLN A 149 -15.16 -4.25 5.08
C GLN A 149 -15.43 -3.62 3.71
N ASP A 150 -16.22 -2.55 3.69
CA ASP A 150 -16.65 -1.83 2.47
C ASP A 150 -15.58 -0.91 1.85
N ASN A 151 -14.34 -0.99 2.31
CA ASN A 151 -13.23 -0.12 1.86
C ASN A 151 -12.12 -0.95 1.20
N GLY A 152 -11.60 -0.43 0.09
CA GLY A 152 -10.39 -0.92 -0.58
C GLY A 152 -9.13 -0.24 -0.05
N TYR A 153 -8.01 -0.45 -0.72
CA TYR A 153 -6.81 0.36 -0.55
C TYR A 153 -6.98 1.69 -1.28
N GLU A 154 -7.10 2.80 -0.55
CA GLU A 154 -7.36 4.11 -1.17
C GLU A 154 -6.17 5.06 -1.01
N ILE A 155 -5.65 5.57 -2.13
CA ILE A 155 -4.44 6.39 -2.17
C ILE A 155 -4.73 7.66 -2.98
N TYR A 156 -4.51 8.81 -2.36
CA TYR A 156 -4.82 10.12 -2.95
C TYR A 156 -3.62 11.06 -2.93
N ASN A 157 -3.19 11.53 -4.11
CA ASN A 157 -2.11 12.51 -4.28
C ASN A 157 -0.74 12.07 -3.76
N TYR A 158 -0.37 10.82 -4.01
CA TYR A 158 0.97 10.26 -3.74
C TYR A 158 1.60 9.81 -5.04
N ASN A 159 2.93 9.87 -5.12
CA ASN A 159 3.62 8.97 -6.03
C ASN A 159 3.63 7.57 -5.43
N LEU A 160 3.33 6.55 -6.24
CA LEU A 160 3.15 5.18 -5.78
C LEU A 160 4.12 4.24 -6.49
N ASP A 161 4.86 3.45 -5.72
CA ASP A 161 5.69 2.36 -6.20
C ASP A 161 5.28 1.05 -5.52
N ILE A 162 4.91 0.05 -6.31
CA ILE A 162 4.52 -1.29 -5.87
C ILE A 162 5.43 -2.30 -6.57
N ASN A 163 6.22 -3.03 -5.80
CA ASN A 163 7.19 -3.98 -6.34
C ASN A 163 7.10 -5.33 -5.65
N ASN A 164 7.13 -6.40 -6.46
CA ASN A 164 7.21 -7.79 -6.02
C ASN A 164 6.20 -8.14 -4.91
N SER A 165 4.97 -7.63 -5.04
CA SER A 165 3.95 -7.72 -4.00
C SER A 165 2.71 -8.50 -4.46
N GLN A 166 1.82 -8.81 -3.53
CA GLN A 166 0.60 -9.57 -3.79
C GLN A 166 -0.59 -8.91 -3.10
N PHE A 167 -1.69 -8.74 -3.81
CA PHE A 167 -2.93 -8.14 -3.30
C PHE A 167 -4.11 -9.08 -3.53
N TYR A 168 -4.87 -9.32 -2.46
CA TYR A 168 -6.01 -10.21 -2.46
C TYR A 168 -7.27 -9.47 -2.01
N GLY A 169 -8.33 -9.65 -2.80
CA GLY A 169 -9.67 -9.21 -2.51
C GLY A 169 -10.34 -9.91 -1.33
N ASN A 170 -11.56 -9.48 -1.04
CA ASN A 170 -12.49 -10.03 -0.07
C ASN A 170 -13.78 -10.49 -0.79
N ASP A 171 -14.84 -10.76 -0.04
CA ASP A 171 -16.12 -11.25 -0.58
C ASP A 171 -17.14 -10.11 -0.82
N HIS A 172 -16.69 -8.86 -0.86
CA HIS A 172 -17.55 -7.69 -1.08
C HIS A 172 -17.62 -7.30 -2.55
N TYR A 173 -18.84 -7.31 -3.10
CA TYR A 173 -19.11 -6.91 -4.48
C TYR A 173 -19.01 -5.39 -4.68
N ASN A 174 -18.71 -4.98 -5.92
CA ASN A 174 -18.68 -3.57 -6.33
C ASN A 174 -17.72 -2.69 -5.52
N LEU A 175 -16.65 -3.32 -5.01
CA LEU A 175 -15.58 -2.65 -4.30
C LEU A 175 -14.31 -2.74 -5.16
N TYR A 176 -13.65 -1.60 -5.38
CA TYR A 176 -12.30 -1.61 -5.94
C TYR A 176 -11.33 -2.15 -4.91
N LEU A 177 -10.50 -3.13 -5.29
CA LEU A 177 -9.38 -3.61 -4.49
C LEU A 177 -8.44 -2.45 -4.16
N MET A 178 -8.13 -1.61 -5.16
CA MET A 178 -7.30 -0.42 -4.97
C MET A 178 -7.80 0.77 -5.80
N LYS A 179 -7.89 1.94 -5.16
CA LYS A 179 -8.13 3.25 -5.80
C LYS A 179 -6.91 4.13 -5.66
N TYR A 180 -6.44 4.67 -6.77
CA TYR A 180 -5.32 5.58 -6.87
C TYR A 180 -5.74 6.83 -7.66
N ILE A 181 -5.96 7.94 -6.96
CA ILE A 181 -6.58 9.13 -7.53
C ILE A 181 -5.73 10.36 -7.20
N ASN A 182 -5.26 11.06 -8.22
CA ASN A 182 -4.58 12.34 -8.03
C ASN A 182 -5.47 13.51 -8.46
N GLN A 183 -4.97 14.73 -8.33
CA GLN A 183 -5.62 15.93 -8.85
C GLN A 183 -5.32 16.10 -10.35
N LYS A 184 -6.30 16.60 -11.10
CA LYS A 184 -6.25 16.79 -12.55
C LYS A 184 -5.01 17.56 -13.02
N ASP A 185 -4.60 18.58 -12.28
CA ASP A 185 -3.49 19.47 -12.66
C ASP A 185 -2.17 19.12 -11.93
N ASN A 186 -2.11 17.96 -11.27
CA ASN A 186 -0.94 17.48 -10.54
C ASN A 186 -0.80 15.96 -10.71
N PHE A 187 -0.37 15.56 -11.91
CA PHE A 187 -0.09 14.16 -12.21
C PHE A 187 1.02 13.66 -11.29
N LYS A 188 0.77 12.50 -10.68
CA LYS A 188 1.78 11.72 -9.94
C LYS A 188 2.10 10.45 -10.71
N TYR A 189 3.25 9.86 -10.40
CA TYR A 189 3.61 8.58 -11.01
C TYR A 189 3.06 7.40 -10.22
N LEU A 190 2.68 6.37 -10.96
CA LEU A 190 2.35 5.03 -10.49
C LEU A 190 3.27 4.03 -11.17
N THR A 191 4.05 3.30 -10.38
CA THR A 191 4.86 2.18 -10.86
C THR A 191 4.39 0.90 -10.20
N ILE A 192 4.10 -0.12 -11.00
CA ILE A 192 3.75 -1.47 -10.55
C ILE A 192 4.66 -2.45 -11.29
N ASN A 193 5.42 -3.27 -10.56
CA ASN A 193 6.31 -4.26 -11.14
C ASN A 193 6.25 -5.60 -10.41
N GLY A 194 6.23 -6.71 -11.16
CA GLY A 194 6.35 -8.05 -10.56
C GLY A 194 5.22 -8.40 -9.59
N THR A 195 4.03 -7.82 -9.75
CA THR A 195 2.98 -7.85 -8.72
C THR A 195 1.78 -8.68 -9.15
N LEU A 196 1.18 -9.40 -8.21
CA LEU A 196 -0.08 -10.13 -8.39
C LEU A 196 -1.24 -9.35 -7.75
N PHE A 197 -2.34 -9.20 -8.49
CA PHE A 197 -3.62 -8.72 -7.97
C PHE A 197 -4.69 -9.78 -8.23
N SER A 198 -5.43 -10.19 -7.20
CA SER A 198 -6.50 -11.18 -7.30
C SER A 198 -7.78 -10.68 -6.62
N GLY A 199 -8.90 -10.60 -7.36
CA GLY A 199 -10.16 -10.03 -6.87
C GLY A 199 -11.13 -11.00 -6.18
N ASN A 200 -10.76 -12.29 -6.09
CA ASN A 200 -11.60 -13.36 -5.56
C ASN A 200 -12.99 -13.52 -6.24
N TYR A 201 -13.19 -12.95 -7.43
CA TYR A 201 -14.46 -12.83 -8.17
C TYR A 201 -15.53 -11.94 -7.53
N TYR A 202 -15.17 -11.12 -6.54
CA TYR A 202 -16.10 -10.19 -5.88
C TYR A 202 -15.69 -8.74 -6.09
N ASN A 203 -14.39 -8.46 -6.03
CA ASN A 203 -13.90 -7.09 -6.18
C ASN A 203 -13.63 -6.75 -7.65
N THR A 204 -13.76 -5.46 -7.96
CA THR A 204 -13.12 -4.85 -9.12
C THR A 204 -11.65 -4.62 -8.78
N GLY A 205 -10.76 -4.68 -9.76
CA GLY A 205 -9.34 -4.53 -9.51
C GLY A 205 -8.90 -3.09 -9.21
N PHE A 206 -7.93 -2.63 -9.98
CA PHE A 206 -7.28 -1.35 -9.79
C PHE A 206 -8.03 -0.22 -10.52
N TYR A 207 -8.25 0.91 -9.84
CA TYR A 207 -8.71 2.16 -10.45
C TYR A 207 -7.67 3.27 -10.31
N GLY A 208 -7.18 3.78 -11.43
CA GLY A 208 -6.20 4.87 -11.53
C GLY A 208 -6.77 6.09 -12.23
N LYS A 209 -6.52 7.29 -11.69
CA LYS A 209 -6.95 8.56 -12.29
C LYS A 209 -5.91 9.67 -12.18
N TYR A 210 -5.72 10.44 -13.27
CA TYR A 210 -4.81 11.60 -13.33
C TYR A 210 -3.36 11.25 -12.98
N SER A 211 -2.75 10.32 -13.72
CA SER A 211 -1.41 9.81 -13.41
C SER A 211 -0.61 9.39 -14.63
N GLU A 212 0.71 9.36 -14.44
CA GLU A 212 1.67 8.68 -15.30
C GLU A 212 1.84 7.25 -14.78
N VAL A 213 1.37 6.25 -15.53
CA VAL A 213 1.25 4.86 -15.09
C VAL A 213 2.23 3.97 -15.84
N THR A 214 3.05 3.23 -15.10
CA THR A 214 3.90 2.17 -15.62
C THR A 214 3.59 0.87 -14.89
N ILE A 215 3.13 -0.14 -15.64
CA ILE A 215 2.81 -1.46 -15.09
C ILE A 215 3.58 -2.51 -15.89
N THR A 216 4.41 -3.30 -15.21
CA THR A 216 5.23 -4.32 -15.86
C THR A 216 5.25 -5.66 -15.13
N HIS A 217 5.40 -6.76 -15.87
CA HIS A 217 5.61 -8.11 -15.31
C HIS A 217 4.60 -8.51 -14.23
N SER A 218 3.34 -8.12 -14.39
CA SER A 218 2.32 -8.25 -13.34
C SER A 218 1.13 -9.06 -13.84
N LYS A 219 0.37 -9.63 -12.91
CA LYS A 219 -0.79 -10.46 -13.19
C LYS A 219 -2.03 -9.92 -12.49
N PHE A 220 -3.14 -9.86 -13.21
CA PHE A 220 -4.45 -9.49 -12.68
C PHE A 220 -5.44 -10.62 -12.92
N GLU A 221 -5.95 -11.21 -11.85
CA GLU A 221 -6.83 -12.37 -11.95
C GLU A 221 -8.10 -12.29 -11.12
N LYS A 222 -9.13 -13.03 -11.55
CA LYS A 222 -10.34 -13.28 -10.77
C LYS A 222 -11.02 -11.98 -10.32
N PHE A 223 -11.15 -11.00 -11.20
CA PHE A 223 -11.86 -9.76 -10.91
C PHE A 223 -13.30 -9.80 -11.42
N TYR A 224 -14.20 -9.14 -10.68
CA TYR A 224 -15.60 -8.92 -11.05
C TYR A 224 -15.94 -7.44 -10.90
N SER A 225 -16.42 -6.81 -11.96
CA SER A 225 -16.96 -5.44 -11.89
C SER A 225 -18.44 -5.41 -12.24
N GLY A 226 -19.29 -5.08 -11.27
CA GLY A 226 -20.72 -4.93 -11.50
C GLY A 226 -21.09 -3.59 -12.14
N ARG A 227 -22.32 -3.48 -12.64
CA ARG A 227 -22.82 -2.28 -13.35
C ARG A 227 -22.69 -0.98 -12.55
N ALA A 228 -22.74 -1.05 -11.22
CA ALA A 228 -22.65 0.12 -10.35
C ALA A 228 -21.34 0.91 -10.52
N LEU A 229 -20.24 0.22 -10.88
CA LEU A 229 -18.93 0.85 -11.05
C LEU A 229 -18.66 1.33 -12.47
N ASN A 230 -19.41 0.83 -13.46
CA ASN A 230 -19.30 1.19 -14.88
C ASN A 230 -17.84 1.21 -15.37
N SER A 231 -17.15 0.09 -15.16
CA SER A 231 -15.71 -0.06 -15.34
C SER A 231 -15.36 -1.47 -15.79
N GLY A 232 -14.14 -1.67 -16.25
CA GLY A 232 -13.56 -2.99 -16.51
C GLY A 232 -13.34 -3.80 -15.24
N GLY A 233 -13.12 -5.10 -15.41
CA GLY A 233 -12.93 -6.05 -14.31
C GLY A 233 -11.65 -5.78 -13.54
N ALA A 234 -10.51 -5.74 -14.22
CA ALA A 234 -9.20 -5.77 -13.57
C ALA A 234 -8.48 -4.42 -13.48
N LEU A 235 -8.26 -3.74 -14.59
CA LEU A 235 -7.45 -2.51 -14.65
C LEU A 235 -8.25 -1.39 -15.30
N ASN A 236 -8.49 -0.32 -14.53
CA ASN A 236 -9.32 0.80 -14.90
C ASN A 236 -8.52 2.10 -14.84
N LEU A 237 -8.22 2.71 -15.99
CA LEU A 237 -7.38 3.90 -16.06
C LEU A 237 -8.10 5.05 -16.77
N GLU A 238 -8.27 6.18 -16.07
CA GLU A 238 -9.00 7.34 -16.56
C GLU A 238 -8.14 8.62 -16.51
N SER A 239 -8.03 9.32 -17.64
CA SER A 239 -7.21 10.53 -17.76
C SER A 239 -5.75 10.27 -17.35
N THR A 240 -5.15 9.25 -17.95
CA THR A 240 -3.81 8.76 -17.62
C THR A 240 -2.92 8.66 -18.86
N ASN A 241 -1.62 8.66 -18.65
CA ASN A 241 -0.62 8.30 -19.65
C ASN A 241 0.01 6.98 -19.22
N ASN A 242 0.08 5.99 -20.11
CA ASN A 242 0.27 4.59 -19.71
C ASN A 242 1.40 3.91 -20.48
N ILE A 243 2.22 3.15 -19.76
CA ILE A 243 3.15 2.14 -20.29
C ILE A 243 2.80 0.81 -19.61
N ILE A 244 2.19 -0.11 -20.36
CA ILE A 244 1.71 -1.40 -19.86
C ILE A 244 2.46 -2.50 -20.62
N LYS A 245 3.30 -3.29 -19.92
CA LYS A 245 4.16 -4.28 -20.58
C LYS A 245 4.25 -5.61 -19.86
N SER A 246 4.21 -6.72 -20.59
CA SER A 246 4.38 -8.07 -20.02
C SER A 246 3.34 -8.35 -18.92
N ILE A 247 2.06 -8.15 -19.25
CA ILE A 247 0.94 -8.29 -18.30
C ILE A 247 0.07 -9.49 -18.68
N GLU A 248 -0.36 -10.23 -17.67
CA GLU A 248 -1.35 -11.31 -17.81
C GLU A 248 -2.66 -10.93 -17.13
N PHE A 249 -3.75 -11.08 -17.87
CA PHE A 249 -5.12 -10.95 -17.37
C PHE A 249 -5.82 -12.30 -17.45
N GLU A 250 -6.31 -12.82 -16.32
CA GLU A 250 -6.93 -14.16 -16.25
C GLU A 250 -8.26 -14.15 -15.47
N ASP A 251 -9.30 -14.77 -16.03
CA ASP A 251 -10.58 -15.01 -15.36
C ASP A 251 -11.25 -13.72 -14.82
N ASN A 252 -11.27 -12.65 -15.62
CA ASN A 252 -11.86 -11.36 -15.24
C ASN A 252 -13.19 -11.12 -15.97
N TYR A 253 -14.17 -10.59 -15.25
CA TYR A 253 -15.50 -10.30 -15.76
C TYR A 253 -15.94 -8.88 -15.42
N SER A 254 -16.60 -8.21 -16.38
CA SER A 254 -17.30 -6.95 -16.14
C SER A 254 -18.72 -7.01 -16.69
N GLU A 255 -19.70 -6.59 -15.90
CA GLU A 255 -21.08 -6.40 -16.36
C GLU A 255 -21.25 -5.16 -17.25
N SER A 256 -20.21 -4.34 -17.39
CA SER A 256 -20.20 -3.10 -18.17
C SER A 256 -19.13 -3.15 -19.26
N SER A 257 -18.35 -2.08 -19.46
CA SER A 257 -17.31 -1.99 -20.49
C SER A 257 -15.96 -2.51 -20.02
N GLY A 258 -15.17 -3.08 -20.94
CA GLY A 258 -13.72 -3.27 -20.73
C GLY A 258 -13.32 -4.49 -19.92
N GLY A 259 -13.83 -5.67 -20.27
CA GLY A 259 -13.63 -6.98 -19.59
C GLY A 259 -12.51 -7.03 -18.56
N SER A 260 -11.24 -6.99 -18.99
CA SER A 260 -10.08 -6.87 -18.09
C SER A 260 -9.51 -5.47 -18.02
N LEU A 261 -9.49 -4.75 -19.15
CA LEU A 261 -8.84 -3.45 -19.27
C LEU A 261 -9.84 -2.41 -19.75
N TYR A 262 -9.96 -1.33 -19.00
CA TYR A 262 -10.77 -0.17 -19.34
C TYR A 262 -9.91 1.09 -19.33
N LEU A 263 -9.84 1.76 -20.49
CA LEU A 263 -9.12 3.00 -20.67
C LEU A 263 -10.10 4.10 -21.06
N LYS A 264 -10.06 5.22 -20.34
CA LYS A 264 -10.90 6.39 -20.63
C LYS A 264 -10.05 7.65 -20.68
N CYS A 265 -10.20 8.47 -21.72
CA CYS A 265 -9.47 9.73 -21.89
C CYS A 265 -7.95 9.59 -21.68
N SER A 266 -7.33 8.50 -22.15
CA SER A 266 -5.93 8.17 -21.89
C SER A 266 -5.10 8.17 -23.18
N PRO A 267 -4.82 9.37 -23.75
CA PRO A 267 -4.37 9.52 -25.14
C PRO A 267 -2.97 8.96 -25.40
N ASN A 268 -2.07 8.98 -24.42
CA ASN A 268 -0.72 8.44 -24.56
C ASN A 268 -0.64 7.09 -23.87
N THR A 269 -1.03 6.03 -24.56
CA THR A 269 -1.00 4.66 -24.04
C THR A 269 -0.15 3.75 -24.92
N GLU A 270 0.88 3.15 -24.34
CA GLU A 270 1.67 2.08 -24.93
C GLU A 270 1.34 0.75 -24.23
N ILE A 271 0.95 -0.26 -25.01
CA ILE A 271 0.69 -1.63 -24.51
C ILE A 271 1.55 -2.62 -25.31
N ARG A 272 2.38 -3.42 -24.64
CA ARG A 272 3.25 -4.43 -25.28
C ARG A 272 3.25 -5.74 -24.52
N ILE A 273 3.18 -6.88 -25.22
CA ILE A 273 3.27 -8.22 -24.60
C ILE A 273 2.18 -8.39 -23.52
N ILE A 274 0.94 -8.57 -23.96
CA ILE A 274 -0.22 -8.73 -23.08
C ILE A 274 -0.93 -10.04 -23.40
N SER A 275 -1.34 -10.78 -22.37
CA SER A 275 -2.18 -11.98 -22.52
C SER A 275 -3.52 -11.76 -21.83
N PHE A 276 -4.59 -12.23 -22.49
CA PHE A 276 -5.93 -12.29 -21.93
C PHE A 276 -6.40 -13.73 -21.99
N LYS A 277 -6.81 -14.28 -20.85
CA LYS A 277 -7.38 -15.62 -20.72
C LYS A 277 -8.70 -15.51 -19.97
N ASN A 278 -9.77 -16.09 -20.51
CA ASN A 278 -11.10 -16.11 -19.88
C ASN A 278 -11.57 -14.73 -19.38
N THR A 279 -11.31 -13.69 -20.17
CA THR A 279 -11.76 -12.34 -19.87
C THR A 279 -13.05 -12.06 -20.65
N THR A 280 -14.08 -11.51 -20.03
CA THR A 280 -15.36 -11.22 -20.71
C THR A 280 -15.99 -9.93 -20.21
N SER A 281 -16.70 -9.20 -21.09
CA SER A 281 -17.62 -8.14 -20.68
C SER A 281 -19.00 -8.32 -21.30
N THR A 282 -20.04 -7.88 -20.61
CA THR A 282 -21.43 -7.92 -21.12
C THR A 282 -21.68 -6.84 -22.17
N GLU A 283 -21.02 -5.69 -22.05
CA GLU A 283 -21.09 -4.61 -23.04
C GLU A 283 -19.78 -4.56 -23.84
N SER A 284 -19.91 -4.62 -25.17
CA SER A 284 -18.83 -4.31 -26.11
C SER A 284 -19.00 -2.87 -26.59
N VAL A 285 -18.38 -1.91 -25.91
CA VAL A 285 -18.32 -0.53 -26.42
C VAL A 285 -17.12 -0.42 -27.34
N PHE A 286 -17.37 -0.39 -28.66
CA PHE A 286 -16.38 0.01 -29.66
C PHE A 286 -16.21 1.54 -29.58
N PHE A 287 -15.01 2.01 -29.24
CA PHE A 287 -14.69 3.43 -29.37
C PHE A 287 -14.47 3.74 -30.86
N ASN A 288 -15.29 4.66 -31.42
CA ASN A 288 -15.00 5.37 -32.66
C ASN A 288 -14.17 6.61 -32.36
#